data_AF-A0A2T9J7V3-F1
#
_entry.id   AF-A0A2T9J7V3-F1
#
_cell.length_a   1.000
_cell.length_b   1.000
_cell.length_c   1.000
_cell.angle_alpha   90.00
_cell.angle_beta   90.00
_cell.angle_gamma   90.00
#
_symmetry.space_group_name_H-M   'P 1'
#
loop_
_entity.id
_entity.type
_entity.pdbx_description
1 polymer ?
#
loop_
_entity_poly.entity_id
_entity_poly.type
_entity_poly.pdbx_seq_one_letter_code
_entity_poly.pdbx_strand_id
1 'polypeptide(L)'
;MSRSSVPKRFPFRAAAGCAAFVVLALAGAAHAQVDDDTRLRLDQDLSRRAAEREARTRQETAPDVLVIDGQAYTVGPGADDVGKALYLSLARRQWADARRFLKAYLALPERDPMLLHYAQGQLARQDGDLRAAERSYRQLLVLQPGFMPGRIELARVLFEDQRDREAEAAFHAVLADMPNDDARAVGVRRTVESFLAALKRRRSWTGQFALGPGWNSNINQASGSYACLLPGPEGICFFDRKTPDPLGAATVSFETVLNRRLPLRGSGGLTFRGMAYGELYPEEGRYNQATFVAQAGLDYRTARLAFGVAPSLDVGTMGAERLYEAPGLHAEVSRALGASTLVKLEGDYKAMRYSRAAFASLDGDQVSLFLTAWRGLSGGWTVFGGMDLLDKDADRAVNAYRQAGLRLGAATPTMKGFNGTLFASARRKRWDAVNETLEARRRDDEQSFTAILRAPRWKTPGGFTPSLTVQYAKVASSIDWLFSYEKTAASLKLERVF
;
A
#
# COMPACT_ATOMS: atom_id res chain seq x y z
N MET A 1 -32.75 -32.61 -73.85
CA MET A 1 -31.55 -32.97 -73.05
C MET A 1 -30.72 -31.70 -72.89
N SER A 2 -30.98 -30.91 -71.84
CA SER A 2 -30.25 -30.86 -70.54
C SER A 2 -28.79 -30.42 -70.72
N ARG A 3 -28.46 -29.14 -70.55
CA ARG A 3 -28.01 -28.47 -69.28
C ARG A 3 -26.85 -29.21 -68.60
N SER A 4 -25.69 -28.55 -68.43
CA SER A 4 -25.45 -27.69 -67.26
C SER A 4 -24.12 -26.94 -67.37
N SER A 5 -24.16 -25.63 -67.13
CA SER A 5 -23.00 -24.76 -66.91
C SER A 5 -22.86 -24.52 -65.42
N VAL A 6 -21.75 -24.98 -64.83
CA VAL A 6 -21.43 -24.78 -63.41
C VAL A 6 -20.86 -23.37 -63.21
N PRO A 7 -21.40 -22.53 -62.31
CA PRO A 7 -20.77 -21.27 -61.95
C PRO A 7 -19.67 -21.49 -60.90
N LYS A 8 -18.48 -20.93 -61.14
CA LYS A 8 -17.37 -20.91 -60.19
C LYS A 8 -17.77 -20.05 -58.96
N ARG A 9 -17.80 -20.67 -57.79
CA ARG A 9 -17.97 -20.00 -56.50
C ARG A 9 -16.71 -19.17 -56.18
N PHE A 10 -16.87 -17.87 -56.04
CA PHE A 10 -15.88 -17.00 -55.36
C PHE A 10 -15.90 -17.31 -53.86
N PRO A 11 -14.75 -17.57 -53.21
CA PRO A 11 -14.70 -17.64 -51.76
C PRO A 11 -14.69 -16.23 -51.19
N PHE A 12 -15.81 -15.81 -50.57
CA PHE A 12 -15.85 -14.66 -49.67
C PHE A 12 -14.92 -14.93 -48.46
N ARG A 13 -13.66 -14.54 -48.56
CA ARG A 13 -12.75 -14.41 -47.41
C ARG A 13 -12.97 -13.03 -46.79
N ALA A 14 -14.05 -12.85 -46.03
CA ALA A 14 -14.33 -11.61 -45.30
C ALA A 14 -14.55 -11.82 -43.78
N ALA A 15 -14.37 -13.03 -43.25
CA ALA A 15 -14.65 -13.33 -41.84
C ALA A 15 -13.42 -13.30 -40.91
N ALA A 16 -12.19 -13.39 -41.44
CA ALA A 16 -10.99 -13.48 -40.60
C ALA A 16 -10.46 -12.12 -40.09
N GLY A 17 -10.78 -11.02 -40.78
CA GLY A 17 -10.26 -9.68 -40.44
C GLY A 17 -10.97 -9.02 -39.26
N CYS A 18 -12.29 -9.20 -39.12
CA CYS A 18 -13.07 -8.58 -38.03
C CYS A 18 -12.82 -9.26 -36.68
N ALA A 19 -12.60 -10.59 -36.67
CA ALA A 19 -12.31 -11.32 -35.43
C ALA A 19 -10.97 -10.90 -34.79
N ALA A 20 -9.94 -10.62 -35.60
CA ALA A 20 -8.64 -10.15 -35.11
C ALA A 20 -8.71 -8.73 -34.53
N PHE A 21 -9.49 -7.83 -35.14
CA PHE A 21 -9.69 -6.47 -34.64
C PHE A 21 -10.48 -6.41 -33.33
N VAL A 22 -11.47 -7.28 -33.17
CA VAL A 22 -12.27 -7.38 -31.94
C VAL A 22 -11.44 -7.93 -30.78
N VAL A 23 -10.59 -8.94 -31.01
CA VAL A 23 -9.71 -9.52 -29.97
C VAL A 23 -8.64 -8.54 -29.50
N LEU A 24 -8.12 -7.67 -30.38
CA LEU A 24 -7.15 -6.64 -30.00
C LEU A 24 -7.83 -5.50 -29.22
N ALA A 25 -8.98 -4.97 -29.67
CA ALA A 25 -9.67 -3.87 -28.96
C ALA A 25 -10.16 -4.24 -27.55
N LEU A 26 -10.49 -5.52 -27.31
CA LEU A 26 -10.87 -6.04 -26.00
C LEU A 26 -9.72 -6.03 -24.97
N ALA A 27 -8.49 -6.17 -25.44
CA ALA A 27 -7.35 -6.39 -24.58
C ALA A 27 -6.93 -5.12 -23.80
N GLY A 28 -6.87 -3.96 -24.45
CA GLY A 28 -6.35 -2.74 -23.81
C GLY A 28 -7.21 -2.19 -22.66
N ALA A 29 -8.52 -2.36 -22.70
CA ALA A 29 -9.46 -1.80 -21.71
C ALA A 29 -9.76 -2.74 -20.53
N ALA A 30 -9.67 -4.05 -20.73
CA ALA A 30 -9.92 -5.07 -19.71
C ALA A 30 -8.67 -5.47 -18.91
N HIS A 31 -7.48 -5.07 -19.39
CA HIS A 31 -6.24 -5.12 -18.62
C HIS A 31 -6.23 -4.20 -17.38
N ALA A 32 -6.93 -3.07 -17.41
CA ALA A 32 -6.81 -2.02 -16.38
C ALA A 32 -7.42 -2.40 -15.01
N GLN A 33 -8.46 -3.25 -14.96
CA GLN A 33 -9.20 -3.53 -13.71
C GLN A 33 -8.42 -4.41 -12.74
N VAL A 34 -7.93 -5.57 -13.21
CA VAL A 34 -7.18 -6.54 -12.38
C VAL A 34 -5.84 -5.93 -11.95
N ASP A 35 -5.30 -5.06 -12.79
CA ASP A 35 -4.06 -4.32 -12.58
C ASP A 35 -4.19 -3.34 -11.41
N ASP A 36 -5.23 -2.47 -11.41
CA ASP A 36 -5.49 -1.51 -10.34
C ASP A 36 -5.76 -2.21 -8.99
N ASP A 37 -6.60 -3.26 -8.97
CA ASP A 37 -6.88 -4.01 -7.73
C ASP A 37 -5.63 -4.68 -7.17
N THR A 38 -4.78 -5.23 -8.04
CA THR A 38 -3.52 -5.86 -7.62
C THR A 38 -2.55 -4.82 -7.08
N ARG A 39 -2.34 -3.70 -7.79
CA ARG A 39 -1.52 -2.58 -7.32
C ARG A 39 -2.00 -2.05 -5.97
N LEU A 40 -3.29 -1.74 -5.85
CA LEU A 40 -3.86 -1.18 -4.62
C LEU A 40 -3.75 -2.17 -3.46
N ARG A 41 -3.97 -3.47 -3.69
CA ARG A 41 -3.77 -4.50 -2.67
C ARG A 41 -2.31 -4.58 -2.22
N LEU A 42 -1.37 -4.57 -3.15
CA LEU A 42 0.07 -4.60 -2.87
C LEU A 42 0.49 -3.35 -2.06
N ASP A 43 -0.01 -2.17 -2.43
CA ASP A 43 0.23 -0.93 -1.71
C ASP A 43 -0.40 -0.92 -0.30
N GLN A 44 -1.61 -1.46 -0.17
CA GLN A 44 -2.29 -1.65 1.11
C GLN A 44 -1.50 -2.60 2.03
N ASP A 45 -1.02 -3.72 1.50
CA ASP A 45 -0.20 -4.67 2.25
C ASP A 45 1.12 -4.02 2.70
N LEU A 46 1.76 -3.23 1.83
CA LEU A 46 2.96 -2.47 2.16
C LEU A 46 2.69 -1.44 3.29
N SER A 47 1.62 -0.66 3.14
CA SER A 47 1.23 0.38 4.11
C SER A 47 0.89 -0.21 5.49
N ARG A 48 0.11 -1.30 5.51
CA ARG A 48 -0.22 -2.03 6.74
C ARG A 48 1.04 -2.55 7.43
N ARG A 49 1.92 -3.23 6.70
CA ARG A 49 3.17 -3.79 7.25
C ARG A 49 4.10 -2.70 7.76
N ALA A 50 4.15 -1.56 7.08
CA ALA A 50 4.90 -0.40 7.56
C ALA A 50 4.35 0.10 8.90
N ALA A 51 3.01 0.21 9.04
CA ALA A 51 2.37 0.60 10.28
C ALA A 51 2.59 -0.42 11.42
N GLU A 52 2.47 -1.73 11.14
CA GLU A 52 2.75 -2.81 12.09
C GLU A 52 4.20 -2.81 12.55
N ARG A 53 5.15 -2.60 11.63
CA ARG A 53 6.58 -2.50 11.93
C ARG A 53 6.88 -1.29 12.80
N GLU A 54 6.27 -0.15 12.50
CA GLU A 54 6.41 1.07 13.29
C GLU A 54 5.83 0.88 14.70
N ALA A 55 4.65 0.24 14.82
CA ALA A 55 4.06 -0.09 16.12
C ALA A 55 4.95 -1.06 16.92
N ARG A 56 5.47 -2.11 16.29
CA ARG A 56 6.40 -3.05 16.94
C ARG A 56 7.69 -2.36 17.37
N THR A 57 8.24 -1.49 16.53
CA THR A 57 9.44 -0.71 16.85
C THR A 57 9.22 0.16 18.07
N ARG A 58 8.06 0.82 18.19
CA ARG A 58 7.71 1.60 19.38
C ARG A 58 7.58 0.72 20.63
N GLN A 59 7.11 -0.51 20.49
CA GLN A 59 7.03 -1.46 21.60
C GLN A 59 8.41 -1.97 22.03
N GLU A 60 9.27 -2.33 21.07
CA GLU A 60 10.65 -2.78 21.32
C GLU A 60 11.57 -1.68 21.87
N THR A 61 11.28 -0.42 21.54
CA THR A 61 12.03 0.75 22.04
C THR A 61 11.38 1.42 23.25
N ALA A 62 10.25 0.87 23.72
CA ALA A 62 9.67 1.26 25.00
C ALA A 62 10.64 0.84 26.12
N PRO A 63 10.88 1.68 27.14
CA PRO A 63 11.80 1.31 28.20
C PRO A 63 11.25 0.14 29.01
N ASP A 64 12.12 -0.84 29.32
CA ASP A 64 11.84 -1.93 30.25
C ASP A 64 11.34 -1.36 31.59
N VAL A 65 10.25 -1.92 32.09
CA VAL A 65 9.57 -1.42 33.31
C VAL A 65 10.38 -1.85 34.53
N LEU A 66 10.99 -0.88 35.22
CA LEU A 66 11.55 -1.06 36.55
C LEU A 66 10.49 -0.69 37.58
N VAL A 67 9.92 -1.69 38.26
CA VAL A 67 9.06 -1.48 39.43
C VAL A 67 9.97 -1.33 40.65
N ILE A 68 9.95 -0.16 41.29
CA ILE A 68 10.64 0.08 42.57
C ILE A 68 9.62 0.50 43.63
N ASP A 69 9.49 -0.36 44.64
CA ASP A 69 9.01 -0.19 46.02
C ASP A 69 7.76 0.68 46.25
N GLY A 70 6.64 0.01 46.49
CA GLY A 70 5.30 0.55 46.76
C GLY A 70 5.14 1.34 48.06
N GLN A 71 6.04 2.30 48.34
CA GLN A 71 5.89 3.25 49.43
C GLN A 71 5.12 4.51 49.02
N ALA A 72 4.20 4.92 49.89
CA ALA A 72 3.52 6.21 49.84
C ALA A 72 4.39 7.27 50.53
N TYR A 73 4.56 8.43 49.89
CA TYR A 73 5.30 9.56 50.45
C TYR A 73 4.32 10.70 50.77
N THR A 74 4.41 11.26 51.97
CA THR A 74 3.76 12.53 52.31
C THR A 74 4.58 13.66 51.72
N VAL A 75 3.99 14.46 50.83
CA VAL A 75 4.68 15.56 50.14
C VAL A 75 4.47 16.83 50.96
N GLY A 76 5.55 17.39 51.52
CA GLY A 76 5.52 18.72 52.14
C GLY A 76 5.31 19.85 51.12
N PRO A 77 4.97 21.08 51.55
CA PRO A 77 4.63 22.19 50.65
C PRO A 77 5.85 22.86 49.99
N GLY A 78 7.08 22.46 50.33
CA GLY A 78 8.32 23.10 49.86
C GLY A 78 8.74 22.70 48.43
N ALA A 79 9.62 23.50 47.82
CA ALA A 79 10.14 23.25 46.46
C ALA A 79 10.84 21.90 46.33
N ASP A 80 11.63 21.49 47.32
CA ASP A 80 12.33 20.21 47.30
C ASP A 80 11.38 19.02 47.37
N ASP A 81 10.35 19.09 48.23
CA ASP A 81 9.36 18.03 48.39
C ASP A 81 8.49 17.87 47.14
N VAL A 82 7.96 18.98 46.62
CA VAL A 82 7.15 18.99 45.40
C VAL A 82 8.00 18.60 44.19
N GLY A 83 9.25 19.03 44.13
CA GLY A 83 10.20 18.65 43.08
C GLY A 83 10.53 17.16 43.10
N LYS A 84 10.79 16.60 44.28
CA LYS A 84 11.01 15.15 44.45
C LYS A 84 9.78 14.34 44.04
N ALA A 85 8.59 14.78 44.45
CA ALA A 85 7.34 14.14 44.06
C ALA A 85 7.15 14.18 42.53
N LEU A 86 7.39 15.34 41.91
CA LEU A 86 7.37 15.49 40.46
C LEU A 86 8.33 14.52 39.76
N TYR A 87 9.60 14.48 40.19
CA TYR A 87 10.60 13.59 39.62
C TYR A 87 10.21 12.11 39.75
N LEU A 88 9.76 11.68 40.92
CA LEU A 88 9.33 10.30 41.16
C LEU A 88 8.09 9.94 40.33
N SER A 89 7.11 10.83 40.21
CA SER A 89 5.95 10.61 39.36
C SER A 89 6.34 10.47 37.89
N LEU A 90 7.31 11.25 37.41
CA LEU A 90 7.85 11.13 36.05
C LEU A 90 8.58 9.80 35.85
N ALA A 91 9.46 9.42 36.78
CA ALA A 91 10.22 8.18 36.73
C ALA A 91 9.29 6.95 36.76
N ARG A 92 8.20 7.02 37.53
CA ARG A 92 7.17 5.98 37.65
C ARG A 92 6.07 6.06 36.58
N ARG A 93 6.16 7.02 35.64
CA ARG A 93 5.15 7.26 34.58
C ARG A 93 3.74 7.48 35.13
N GLN A 94 3.63 8.03 36.34
CA GLN A 94 2.38 8.46 36.95
C GLN A 94 2.00 9.82 36.34
N TRP A 95 1.58 9.82 35.08
CA TRP A 95 1.40 11.05 34.30
C TRP A 95 0.39 12.02 34.91
N ALA A 96 -0.67 11.50 35.52
CA ALA A 96 -1.66 12.33 36.22
C ALA A 96 -1.03 13.05 37.42
N ASP A 97 -0.27 12.34 38.25
CA ASP A 97 0.42 12.92 39.39
C ASP A 97 1.54 13.88 38.95
N ALA A 98 2.32 13.51 37.93
CA ALA A 98 3.35 14.37 37.38
C ALA A 98 2.78 15.70 36.86
N ARG A 99 1.61 15.69 36.20
CA ARG A 99 0.90 16.92 35.80
C ARG A 99 0.46 17.74 37.00
N ARG A 100 -0.11 17.09 38.03
CA ARG A 100 -0.54 17.76 39.26
C ARG A 100 0.65 18.41 39.98
N PHE A 101 1.73 17.67 40.18
CA PHE A 101 2.93 18.18 40.85
C PHE A 101 3.66 19.23 40.02
N LEU A 102 3.70 19.12 38.69
CA LEU A 102 4.27 20.19 37.84
C LEU A 102 3.50 21.50 37.99
N LYS A 103 2.17 21.45 38.06
CA LYS A 103 1.34 22.65 38.29
C LYS A 103 1.67 23.29 39.65
N ALA A 104 1.84 22.49 40.71
CA ALA A 104 2.25 22.99 42.01
C ALA A 104 3.68 23.56 41.98
N TYR A 105 4.61 22.87 41.32
CA TYR A 105 6.02 23.25 41.21
C TYR A 105 6.21 24.60 40.50
N LEU A 106 5.39 24.87 39.47
CA LEU A 106 5.39 26.15 38.75
C LEU A 106 5.01 27.35 39.63
N ALA A 107 4.20 27.14 40.68
CA ALA A 107 3.79 28.20 41.60
C ALA A 107 4.87 28.56 42.63
N LEU A 108 5.96 27.79 42.70
CA LEU A 108 7.03 28.01 43.67
C LEU A 108 8.10 28.96 43.10
N PRO A 109 8.53 29.97 43.89
CA PRO A 109 9.52 30.95 43.45
C PRO A 109 10.93 30.34 43.29
N GLU A 110 11.33 29.41 44.17
CA GLU A 110 12.65 28.78 44.18
C GLU A 110 12.70 27.43 43.44
N ARG A 111 12.01 27.32 42.31
CA ARG A 111 12.00 26.08 41.51
C ARG A 111 13.30 25.88 40.71
N ASP A 112 13.77 24.64 40.63
CA ASP A 112 14.90 24.25 39.77
C ASP A 112 14.47 24.27 38.29
N PRO A 113 15.10 25.12 37.45
CA PRO A 113 14.79 25.20 36.02
C PRO A 113 15.14 23.90 35.27
N MET A 114 16.09 23.09 35.73
CA MET A 114 16.41 21.81 35.11
C MET A 114 15.25 20.82 35.27
N LEU A 115 14.79 20.57 36.50
CA LEU A 115 13.64 19.70 36.73
C LEU A 115 12.39 20.19 36.00
N LEU A 116 12.17 21.51 35.95
CA LEU A 116 11.07 22.10 35.20
C LEU A 116 11.09 21.71 33.72
N HIS A 117 12.21 21.94 33.03
CA HIS A 117 12.32 21.63 31.59
C HIS A 117 12.30 20.13 31.32
N TYR A 118 12.87 19.31 32.21
CA TYR A 118 12.80 17.86 32.11
C TYR A 118 11.35 17.36 32.23
N ALA A 119 10.59 17.88 33.20
CA ALA A 119 9.19 17.54 33.41
C ALA A 119 8.29 17.96 32.25
N GLN A 120 8.46 19.19 31.76
CA GLN A 120 7.74 19.69 30.59
C GLN A 120 8.03 18.86 29.34
N GLY A 121 9.31 18.48 29.13
CA GLY A 121 9.72 17.62 28.02
C GLY A 121 9.04 16.26 28.04
N GLN A 122 9.10 15.58 29.18
CA GLN A 122 8.50 14.25 29.38
C GLN A 122 6.97 14.27 29.17
N LEU A 123 6.28 15.26 29.76
CA LEU A 123 4.82 15.36 29.65
C LEU A 123 4.37 15.74 28.24
N ALA A 124 5.09 16.65 27.57
CA ALA A 124 4.80 17.03 26.19
C ALA A 124 5.01 15.84 25.22
N ARG A 125 6.09 15.07 25.42
CA ARG A 125 6.34 13.85 24.65
C ARG A 125 5.20 12.85 24.85
N GLN A 126 4.77 12.65 26.10
CA GLN A 126 3.65 11.77 26.44
C GLN A 126 2.32 12.20 25.81
N ASP A 127 2.10 13.50 25.64
CA ASP A 127 0.92 14.04 24.93
C ASP A 127 1.05 13.92 23.39
N GLY A 128 2.23 13.56 22.90
CA GLY A 128 2.57 13.53 21.49
C GLY A 128 2.86 14.91 20.90
N ASP A 129 3.02 15.96 21.72
CA ASP A 129 3.56 17.24 21.30
C ASP A 129 5.10 17.17 21.29
N LEU A 130 5.61 16.46 20.29
CA LEU A 130 7.04 16.24 20.11
C LEU A 130 7.81 17.54 19.89
N ARG A 131 7.16 18.58 19.35
CA ARG A 131 7.78 19.90 19.18
C ARG A 131 7.98 20.61 20.52
N ALA A 132 6.99 20.59 21.41
CA ALA A 132 7.15 21.14 22.76
C ALA A 132 8.14 20.32 23.60
N ALA A 133 8.14 19.00 23.43
CA ALA A 133 9.11 18.12 24.07
C ALA A 133 10.55 18.49 23.66
N GLU A 134 10.81 18.59 22.36
CA GLU A 134 12.12 18.97 21.82
C GLU A 134 12.57 20.32 22.37
N ARG A 135 11.70 21.34 22.36
CA ARG A 135 12.04 22.68 22.90
C ARG A 135 12.46 22.60 24.37
N SER A 136 11.71 21.85 25.18
CA SER A 136 11.98 21.71 26.61
C SER A 136 13.30 20.98 26.87
N TYR A 137 13.58 19.88 26.18
CA TYR A 137 14.86 19.18 26.32
C TYR A 137 16.04 19.99 25.79
N ARG A 138 15.86 20.79 24.73
CA ARG A 138 16.92 21.71 24.29
C ARG A 138 17.21 22.79 25.33
N GLN A 139 16.18 23.36 25.97
CA GLN A 139 16.36 24.33 27.07
C GLN A 139 17.09 23.70 28.26
N LEU A 140 16.71 22.47 28.64
CA LEU A 140 17.41 21.68 29.66
C LEU A 140 18.90 21.51 29.34
N LEU A 141 19.23 21.21 28.09
CA LEU A 141 20.62 20.99 27.64
C LEU A 141 21.40 22.29 27.43
N VAL A 142 20.74 23.44 27.35
CA VAL A 142 21.43 24.74 27.46
C VAL A 142 21.89 24.97 28.90
N LEU A 143 21.07 24.62 29.88
CA LEU A 143 21.42 24.76 31.30
C LEU A 143 22.52 23.79 31.73
N GLN A 144 22.40 22.52 31.31
CA GLN A 144 23.37 21.48 31.62
C GLN A 144 23.67 20.63 30.37
N PRO A 145 24.65 21.03 29.54
CA PRO A 145 24.98 20.32 28.30
C PRO A 145 25.37 18.86 28.50
N GLY A 146 25.96 18.51 29.64
CA GLY A 146 26.37 17.14 29.99
C GLY A 146 25.27 16.26 30.60
N PHE A 147 24.02 16.74 30.71
CA PHE A 147 22.95 15.98 31.33
C PHE A 147 22.48 14.81 30.45
N MET A 148 23.08 13.63 30.65
CA MET A 148 22.88 12.45 29.82
C MET A 148 21.40 12.03 29.64
N PRO A 149 20.54 12.01 30.68
CA PRO A 149 19.13 11.69 30.50
C PRO A 149 18.41 12.65 29.53
N GLY A 150 18.73 13.96 29.59
CA GLY A 150 18.18 14.95 28.67
C GLY A 150 18.61 14.73 27.21
N ARG A 151 19.87 14.31 26.98
CA ARG A 151 20.37 13.97 25.64
C ARG A 151 19.66 12.75 25.04
N ILE A 152 19.45 11.71 25.86
CA ILE A 152 18.75 10.49 25.45
C ILE A 152 17.29 10.80 25.11
N GLU A 153 16.58 11.55 25.96
CA GLU A 153 15.19 11.90 25.70
C GLU A 153 15.05 12.84 24.49
N LEU A 154 15.99 13.76 24.25
CA LEU A 154 16.01 14.53 23.00
C LEU A 154 16.19 13.63 21.78
N ALA A 155 17.13 12.67 21.81
CA ALA A 155 17.33 11.71 20.73
C ALA A 155 16.07 10.87 20.47
N ARG A 156 15.37 10.48 21.55
CA ARG A 156 14.11 9.76 21.50
C ARG A 156 12.98 10.58 20.88
N VAL A 157 12.84 11.85 21.24
CA VAL A 157 11.86 12.76 20.62
C VAL A 157 12.12 12.90 19.12
N LEU A 158 13.39 13.05 18.71
CA LEU A 158 13.76 13.11 17.29
C LEU A 158 13.40 11.81 16.55
N PHE A 159 13.60 10.66 17.18
CA PHE A 159 13.24 9.35 16.64
C PHE A 159 11.71 9.18 16.48
N GLU A 160 10.94 9.61 17.48
CA GLU A 160 9.47 9.56 17.46
C GLU A 160 8.88 10.49 16.40
N ASP A 161 9.53 11.64 16.16
CA ASP A 161 9.12 12.62 15.14
C ASP A 161 9.64 12.29 13.71
N GLN A 162 10.18 11.08 13.51
CA GLN A 162 10.71 10.59 12.23
C GLN A 162 11.89 11.42 11.68
N ARG A 163 12.61 12.15 12.55
CA ARG A 163 13.86 12.87 12.23
C ARG A 163 15.04 11.92 12.34
N ASP A 164 14.97 10.82 11.59
CA ASP A 164 15.80 9.63 11.74
C ASP A 164 17.31 9.93 11.69
N ARG A 165 17.74 10.82 10.77
CA ARG A 165 19.16 11.19 10.63
C ARG A 165 19.71 11.90 11.87
N GLU A 166 18.90 12.77 12.47
CA GLU A 166 19.30 13.54 13.65
C GLU A 166 19.23 12.69 14.91
N ALA A 167 18.22 11.81 15.00
CA ALA A 167 18.15 10.81 16.05
C ALA A 167 19.36 9.87 16.04
N GLU A 168 19.75 9.36 14.86
CA GLU A 168 20.94 8.50 14.69
C GLU A 168 22.21 9.20 15.20
N ALA A 169 22.42 10.46 14.78
CA ALA A 169 23.56 11.26 15.23
C ALA A 169 23.54 11.49 16.76
N ALA A 170 22.39 11.83 17.32
CA ALA A 170 22.25 12.06 18.76
C ALA A 170 22.50 10.80 19.58
N PHE A 171 21.99 9.65 19.14
CA PHE A 171 22.24 8.36 19.79
C PHE A 171 23.70 7.92 19.70
N HIS A 172 24.37 8.14 18.57
CA HIS A 172 25.81 7.89 18.46
C HIS A 172 26.63 8.79 19.39
N ALA A 173 26.28 10.07 19.52
CA ALA A 173 26.94 10.97 20.47
C ALA A 173 26.76 10.51 21.93
N VAL A 174 25.55 10.03 22.29
CA VAL A 174 25.29 9.43 23.61
C VAL A 174 26.19 8.22 23.87
N LEU A 175 26.38 7.33 22.90
CA LEU A 175 27.26 6.17 23.05
C LEU A 175 28.74 6.55 23.16
N ALA A 176 29.18 7.56 22.41
CA ALA A 176 30.58 8.02 22.42
C ALA A 176 30.98 8.61 23.78
N ASP A 177 30.05 9.28 24.46
CA ASP A 177 30.27 9.90 25.78
C ASP A 177 30.10 8.91 26.96
N MET A 178 29.69 7.66 26.70
CA MET A 178 29.53 6.63 27.75
C MET A 178 30.80 5.79 27.92
N PRO A 179 31.36 5.67 29.15
CA PRO A 179 32.44 4.73 29.42
C PRO A 179 32.05 3.30 29.04
N ASN A 180 32.97 2.55 28.41
CA ASN A 180 32.73 1.16 28.01
C ASN A 180 32.62 0.21 29.22
N ASP A 181 33.19 0.60 30.35
CA ASP A 181 33.38 -0.29 31.50
C ASP A 181 32.44 0.05 32.68
N ASP A 182 31.53 1.03 32.52
CA ASP A 182 30.56 1.37 33.57
C ASP A 182 29.38 0.39 33.56
N ALA A 183 29.38 -0.54 34.51
CA ALA A 183 28.30 -1.50 34.72
C ALA A 183 26.92 -0.83 34.88
N ARG A 184 26.85 0.42 35.36
CA ARG A 184 25.58 1.17 35.52
C ARG A 184 25.04 1.69 34.18
N ALA A 185 25.88 1.79 33.14
CA ALA A 185 25.50 2.28 31.82
C ALA A 185 25.02 1.16 30.87
N VAL A 186 25.19 -0.11 31.23
CA VAL A 186 24.87 -1.27 30.35
C VAL A 186 23.42 -1.26 29.87
N GLY A 187 22.45 -0.98 30.75
CA GLY A 187 21.03 -0.93 30.37
C GLY A 187 20.69 0.23 29.43
N VAL A 188 21.31 1.39 29.66
CA VAL A 188 21.15 2.57 28.81
C VAL A 188 21.77 2.33 27.44
N ARG A 189 22.98 1.76 27.39
CA ARG A 189 23.67 1.37 26.15
C ARG A 189 22.80 0.44 25.30
N ARG A 190 22.26 -0.63 25.91
CA ARG A 190 21.35 -1.55 25.23
C ARG A 190 20.12 -0.84 24.64
N THR A 191 19.55 0.11 25.38
CA THR A 191 18.41 0.92 24.92
C THR A 191 18.79 1.77 23.72
N VAL A 192 19.93 2.46 23.76
CA VAL A 192 20.41 3.28 22.65
C VAL A 192 20.72 2.44 21.41
N GLU A 193 21.35 1.28 21.58
CA GLU A 193 21.61 0.32 20.51
C GLU A 193 20.31 -0.22 19.87
N SER A 194 19.23 -0.40 20.65
CA SER A 194 17.94 -0.82 20.11
C SER A 194 17.31 0.25 19.21
N PHE A 195 17.43 1.53 19.58
CA PHE A 195 17.04 2.65 18.72
C PHE A 195 17.87 2.74 17.44
N LEU A 196 19.20 2.58 17.53
CA LEU A 196 20.08 2.56 16.35
C LEU A 196 19.74 1.39 15.42
N ALA A 197 19.46 0.21 15.98
CA ALA A 197 18.99 -0.94 15.21
C ALA A 197 17.65 -0.67 14.53
N ALA A 198 16.71 -0.01 15.22
CA ALA A 198 15.43 0.42 14.65
C ALA A 198 15.61 1.42 13.49
N LEU A 199 16.48 2.42 13.65
CA LEU A 199 16.82 3.39 12.59
C LEU A 199 17.45 2.69 11.38
N LYS A 200 18.34 1.72 11.60
CA LYS A 200 18.91 0.88 10.54
C LYS A 200 17.83 0.10 9.79
N ARG A 201 16.81 -0.43 10.49
CA ARG A 201 15.66 -1.11 9.88
C ARG A 201 14.74 -0.16 9.12
N ARG A 202 14.53 1.08 9.59
CA ARG A 202 13.71 2.09 8.88
C ARG A 202 14.30 2.47 7.52
N ARG A 203 15.64 2.52 7.39
CA ARG A 203 16.34 2.86 6.14
C ARG A 203 16.70 1.68 5.23
N SER A 204 16.45 0.45 5.68
CA SER A 204 16.77 -0.74 4.89
C SER A 204 15.76 -0.92 3.75
N TRP A 205 16.12 -1.78 2.81
CA TRP A 205 15.13 -2.28 1.86
C TRP A 205 14.06 -3.05 2.61
N THR A 206 12.83 -2.84 2.17
CA THR A 206 11.65 -3.52 2.68
C THR A 206 10.86 -3.98 1.49
N GLY A 207 10.28 -5.18 1.55
CA GLY A 207 9.61 -5.68 0.37
C GLY A 207 9.03 -7.07 0.52
N GLN A 208 8.45 -7.51 -0.58
CA GLN A 208 8.02 -8.88 -0.75
C GLN A 208 8.28 -9.35 -2.16
N PHE A 209 8.52 -10.64 -2.30
CA PHE A 209 8.51 -11.34 -3.57
C PHE A 209 7.68 -12.61 -3.42
N ALA A 210 6.79 -12.86 -4.35
CA ALA A 210 5.96 -14.05 -4.42
C ALA A 210 5.97 -14.59 -5.85
N LEU A 211 6.10 -15.91 -5.98
CA LEU A 211 6.09 -16.62 -7.26
C LEU A 211 5.42 -17.97 -7.06
N GLY A 212 4.63 -18.42 -8.03
CA GLY A 212 4.14 -19.78 -8.04
C GLY A 212 3.11 -20.08 -9.11
N PRO A 213 2.77 -21.38 -9.27
CA PRO A 213 1.79 -21.83 -10.24
C PRO A 213 0.39 -21.33 -9.90
N GLY A 214 -0.44 -21.26 -10.93
CA GLY A 214 -1.84 -20.94 -10.82
C GLY A 214 -2.64 -21.36 -12.03
N TRP A 215 -3.90 -20.96 -12.05
CA TRP A 215 -4.82 -21.17 -13.14
C TRP A 215 -5.78 -19.99 -13.26
N ASN A 216 -6.19 -19.67 -14.48
CA ASN A 216 -7.17 -18.64 -14.79
C ASN A 216 -8.22 -19.23 -15.74
N SER A 217 -9.51 -19.02 -15.46
CA SER A 217 -10.62 -19.55 -16.25
C SER A 217 -10.89 -18.85 -17.57
N ASN A 218 -10.42 -17.62 -17.72
CA ASN A 218 -10.78 -16.76 -18.85
C ASN A 218 -9.66 -15.75 -19.14
N ILE A 219 -8.56 -16.23 -19.73
CA ILE A 219 -7.36 -15.43 -20.06
C ILE A 219 -7.61 -14.47 -21.23
N ASN A 220 -8.55 -14.81 -22.11
CA ASN A 220 -8.96 -13.98 -23.25
C ASN A 220 -10.12 -13.03 -22.92
N GLN A 221 -10.62 -13.04 -21.68
CA GLN A 221 -11.68 -12.17 -21.17
C GLN A 221 -12.92 -12.18 -22.08
N ALA A 222 -13.24 -13.33 -22.65
CA ALA A 222 -14.33 -13.47 -23.60
C ALA A 222 -15.67 -13.63 -22.89
N SER A 223 -16.74 -13.15 -23.54
CA SER A 223 -18.11 -13.25 -23.04
C SER A 223 -18.73 -14.64 -23.25
N GLY A 224 -18.21 -15.43 -24.20
CA GLY A 224 -18.83 -16.70 -24.60
C GLY A 224 -20.25 -16.55 -25.16
N SER A 225 -20.61 -15.36 -25.65
CA SER A 225 -21.95 -15.07 -26.16
C SER A 225 -22.21 -15.72 -27.52
N TYR A 226 -23.41 -16.28 -27.66
CA TYR A 226 -23.96 -16.76 -28.92
C TYR A 226 -25.38 -16.21 -29.10
N ALA A 227 -25.68 -15.68 -30.28
CA ALA A 227 -27.02 -15.30 -30.67
C ALA A 227 -27.27 -15.66 -32.14
N CYS A 228 -28.40 -16.29 -32.44
CA CYS A 228 -28.86 -16.42 -33.82
C CYS A 228 -29.62 -15.15 -34.22
N LEU A 229 -29.05 -14.38 -35.13
CA LEU A 229 -29.61 -13.10 -35.60
C LEU A 229 -30.61 -13.29 -36.75
N LEU A 230 -30.45 -14.37 -37.52
CA LEU A 230 -31.39 -14.76 -38.57
C LEU A 230 -31.71 -16.26 -38.50
N PRO A 231 -32.80 -16.65 -37.83
CA PRO A 231 -33.22 -18.05 -37.75
C PRO A 231 -33.82 -18.52 -39.08
N GLY A 232 -33.58 -19.78 -39.41
CA GLY A 232 -34.10 -20.49 -40.58
C GLY A 232 -34.96 -21.71 -40.21
N PRO A 233 -35.46 -22.44 -41.23
CA PRO A 233 -36.20 -23.68 -41.02
C PRO A 233 -35.37 -24.72 -40.24
N GLU A 234 -36.05 -25.60 -39.51
CA GLU A 234 -35.44 -26.73 -38.82
C GLU A 234 -34.33 -26.37 -37.81
N GLY A 235 -34.35 -25.13 -37.28
CA GLY A 235 -33.39 -24.67 -36.28
C GLY A 235 -32.02 -24.25 -36.84
N ILE A 236 -31.88 -24.16 -38.17
CA ILE A 236 -30.67 -23.63 -38.81
C ILE A 236 -30.54 -22.13 -38.51
N CYS A 237 -29.36 -21.68 -38.11
CA CYS A 237 -29.06 -20.25 -38.05
C CYS A 237 -28.37 -19.77 -39.32
N PHE A 238 -28.98 -18.87 -40.07
CA PHE A 238 -28.38 -18.32 -41.29
C PHE A 238 -27.34 -17.23 -41.00
N PHE A 239 -27.52 -16.49 -39.91
CA PHE A 239 -26.60 -15.47 -39.47
C PHE A 239 -26.54 -15.48 -37.95
N ASP A 240 -25.38 -15.82 -37.39
CA ASP A 240 -25.13 -15.83 -35.97
C ASP A 240 -24.10 -14.77 -35.57
N ARG A 241 -24.13 -14.42 -34.29
CA ARG A 241 -23.09 -13.65 -33.62
C ARG A 241 -22.53 -14.52 -32.51
N LYS A 242 -21.32 -15.02 -32.72
CA LYS A 242 -20.57 -15.78 -31.73
C LYS A 242 -19.28 -15.04 -31.37
N THR A 243 -19.06 -14.82 -30.07
CA THR A 243 -17.74 -14.43 -29.54
C THR A 243 -16.93 -15.67 -29.18
N PRO A 244 -15.59 -15.58 -29.04
CA PRO A 244 -14.80 -16.69 -28.54
C PRO A 244 -15.33 -17.23 -27.21
N ASP A 245 -15.17 -18.53 -27.00
CA ASP A 245 -15.46 -19.14 -25.71
C ASP A 245 -14.35 -18.72 -24.70
N PRO A 246 -14.66 -18.60 -23.39
CA PRO A 246 -13.67 -18.34 -22.36
C PRO A 246 -12.53 -19.37 -22.40
N LEU A 247 -11.30 -18.87 -22.47
CA LEU A 247 -10.10 -19.70 -22.54
C LEU A 247 -9.47 -19.83 -21.16
N GLY A 248 -9.51 -21.03 -20.59
CA GLY A 248 -8.81 -21.35 -19.35
C GLY A 248 -7.37 -21.78 -19.59
N ALA A 249 -6.42 -21.35 -18.75
CA ALA A 249 -5.03 -21.79 -18.84
C ALA A 249 -4.30 -21.79 -17.50
N ALA A 250 -3.31 -22.68 -17.40
CA ALA A 250 -2.34 -22.68 -16.31
C ALA A 250 -1.38 -21.48 -16.45
N THR A 251 -0.95 -20.93 -15.31
CA THR A 251 -0.10 -19.74 -15.24
C THR A 251 1.02 -19.90 -14.22
N VAL A 252 2.09 -19.13 -14.40
CA VAL A 252 3.07 -18.79 -13.39
C VAL A 252 2.82 -17.34 -12.99
N SER A 253 2.31 -17.14 -11.77
CA SER A 253 2.01 -15.82 -11.22
C SER A 253 3.19 -15.29 -10.40
N PHE A 254 3.43 -13.99 -10.48
CA PHE A 254 4.45 -13.33 -9.67
C PHE A 254 3.98 -11.98 -9.14
N GLU A 255 4.46 -11.61 -7.96
CA GLU A 255 4.24 -10.31 -7.33
C GLU A 255 5.52 -9.90 -6.60
N THR A 256 6.01 -8.69 -6.86
CA THR A 256 7.15 -8.10 -6.16
C THR A 256 6.86 -6.66 -5.79
N VAL A 257 7.28 -6.28 -4.58
CA VAL A 257 7.25 -4.90 -4.09
C VAL A 257 8.55 -4.65 -3.37
N LEU A 258 9.22 -3.56 -3.72
CA LEU A 258 10.43 -3.06 -3.09
C LEU A 258 10.20 -1.62 -2.67
N ASN A 259 10.60 -1.29 -1.45
CA ASN A 259 10.49 0.05 -0.89
C ASN A 259 11.70 0.37 -0.03
N ARG A 260 12.25 1.57 -0.21
CA ARG A 260 13.32 2.11 0.63
C ARG A 260 13.15 3.60 0.84
N ARG A 261 13.48 4.05 2.04
CA ARG A 261 13.53 5.47 2.40
C ARG A 261 14.93 5.84 2.89
N LEU A 262 15.49 6.93 2.35
CA LEU A 262 16.73 7.53 2.83
C LEU A 262 16.38 8.82 3.57
N PRO A 263 16.63 8.91 4.90
CA PRO A 263 16.29 10.11 5.65
C PRO A 263 17.21 11.29 5.28
N LEU A 264 16.60 12.45 5.07
CA LEU A 264 17.30 13.72 4.90
C LEU A 264 17.36 14.47 6.25
N ARG A 265 17.76 15.74 6.24
CA ARG A 265 17.70 16.59 7.44
C ARG A 265 16.24 16.87 7.80
N GLY A 266 15.92 16.90 9.10
CA GLY A 266 14.55 17.04 9.57
C GLY A 266 13.71 15.81 9.24
N SER A 267 12.42 16.04 9.05
CA SER A 267 11.42 15.02 8.74
C SER A 267 11.37 14.61 7.26
N GLY A 268 12.25 15.18 6.42
CA GLY A 268 12.31 14.90 4.98
C GLY A 268 13.02 13.58 4.65
N GLY A 269 12.74 13.03 3.47
CA GLY A 269 13.40 11.83 2.97
C GLY A 269 13.33 11.68 1.45
N LEU A 270 14.17 10.80 0.91
CA LEU A 270 14.06 10.29 -0.46
C LEU A 270 13.41 8.90 -0.40
N THR A 271 12.41 8.66 -1.23
CA THR A 271 11.70 7.38 -1.31
C THR A 271 11.90 6.73 -2.67
N PHE A 272 12.10 5.42 -2.65
CA PHE A 272 12.19 4.60 -3.85
C PHE A 272 11.20 3.44 -3.69
N ARG A 273 10.27 3.32 -4.63
CA ARG A 273 9.29 2.23 -4.67
C ARG A 273 9.33 1.57 -6.05
N GLY A 274 9.34 0.26 -6.06
CA GLY A 274 9.26 -0.56 -7.26
C GLY A 274 8.23 -1.66 -7.06
N MET A 275 7.35 -1.87 -8.04
CA MET A 275 6.42 -2.98 -8.07
C MET A 275 6.55 -3.70 -9.40
N ALA A 276 6.45 -5.03 -9.40
CA ALA A 276 6.20 -5.78 -10.61
C ALA A 276 5.28 -6.96 -10.32
N TYR A 277 4.29 -7.19 -11.15
CA TYR A 277 3.36 -8.30 -10.96
C TYR A 277 2.74 -8.71 -12.28
N GLY A 278 2.28 -9.95 -12.35
CA GLY A 278 1.76 -10.49 -13.61
C GLY A 278 1.50 -11.98 -13.59
N GLU A 279 1.02 -12.45 -14.73
CA GLU A 279 0.66 -13.84 -15.01
C GLU A 279 1.35 -14.24 -16.33
N LEU A 280 2.18 -15.27 -16.29
CA LEU A 280 2.85 -15.84 -17.45
C LEU A 280 2.20 -17.18 -17.80
N TYR A 281 1.82 -17.38 -19.04
CA TYR A 281 1.09 -18.55 -19.55
C TYR A 281 2.00 -19.36 -20.47
N PRO A 282 2.67 -20.43 -19.98
CA PRO A 282 3.66 -21.16 -20.76
C PRO A 282 3.14 -21.72 -22.10
N GLU A 283 1.89 -22.18 -22.12
CA GLU A 283 1.24 -22.74 -23.33
C GLU A 283 0.51 -21.67 -24.16
N GLU A 284 0.22 -20.51 -23.57
CA GLU A 284 -0.61 -19.45 -24.16
C GLU A 284 0.12 -18.09 -24.09
N GLY A 285 1.41 -18.10 -24.46
CA GLY A 285 2.34 -17.00 -24.21
C GLY A 285 1.95 -15.64 -24.81
N ARG A 286 1.03 -15.60 -25.79
CA ARG A 286 0.44 -14.35 -26.31
C ARG A 286 -0.40 -13.58 -25.28
N TYR A 287 -0.88 -14.27 -24.25
CA TYR A 287 -1.64 -13.70 -23.14
C TYR A 287 -0.75 -13.44 -21.91
N ASN A 288 0.58 -13.54 -22.00
CA ASN A 288 1.44 -13.11 -20.90
C ASN A 288 1.17 -11.65 -20.56
N GLN A 289 1.04 -11.34 -19.27
CA GLN A 289 0.78 -9.97 -18.79
C GLN A 289 1.72 -9.67 -17.63
N ALA A 290 2.38 -8.52 -17.69
CA ALA A 290 3.16 -8.00 -16.59
C ALA A 290 3.05 -6.49 -16.52
N THR A 291 2.99 -5.96 -15.30
CA THR A 291 3.01 -4.53 -15.02
C THR A 291 4.22 -4.23 -14.15
N PHE A 292 4.91 -3.14 -14.48
CA PHE A 292 6.07 -2.64 -13.75
C PHE A 292 5.84 -1.17 -13.38
N VAL A 293 5.88 -0.87 -12.09
CA VAL A 293 5.74 0.51 -11.57
C VAL A 293 7.01 0.90 -10.84
N ALA A 294 7.63 1.99 -11.24
CA ALA A 294 8.80 2.57 -10.58
C ALA A 294 8.49 4.00 -10.12
N GLN A 295 8.89 4.33 -8.90
CA GLN A 295 8.70 5.64 -8.29
C GLN A 295 9.96 6.04 -7.52
N ALA A 296 10.41 7.28 -7.71
CA ALA A 296 11.54 7.84 -6.97
C ALA A 296 11.23 9.30 -6.63
N GLY A 297 11.05 9.61 -5.35
CA GLY A 297 10.50 10.90 -4.93
C GLY A 297 10.99 11.41 -3.59
N LEU A 298 10.34 12.49 -3.15
CA LEU A 298 10.58 13.13 -1.87
C LEU A 298 9.40 12.84 -0.94
N ASP A 299 9.70 12.68 0.34
CA ASP A 299 8.69 12.57 1.38
C ASP A 299 8.98 13.45 2.59
N TYR A 300 7.94 13.70 3.37
CA TYR A 300 7.98 14.35 4.67
C TYR A 300 7.14 13.53 5.64
N ARG A 301 7.74 13.06 6.74
CA ARG A 301 7.07 12.21 7.73
C ARG A 301 7.26 12.73 9.15
N THR A 302 6.18 12.73 9.91
CA THR A 302 6.15 12.96 11.36
C THR A 302 5.51 11.76 12.05
N ALA A 303 5.34 11.82 13.37
CA ALA A 303 4.68 10.76 14.12
C ALA A 303 3.23 10.44 13.67
N ARG A 304 2.53 11.41 13.04
CA ARG A 304 1.10 11.29 12.69
C ARG A 304 0.75 11.67 11.25
N LEU A 305 1.64 12.32 10.51
CA LEU A 305 1.40 12.79 9.15
C LEU A 305 2.56 12.36 8.26
N ALA A 306 2.25 11.82 7.09
CA ALA A 306 3.21 11.62 6.03
C ALA A 306 2.65 12.16 4.72
N PHE A 307 3.50 12.83 3.94
CA PHE A 307 3.20 13.25 2.58
C PHE A 307 4.38 12.88 1.68
N GLY A 308 4.11 12.47 0.46
CA GLY A 308 5.11 12.12 -0.53
C GLY A 308 4.68 12.53 -1.93
N VAL A 309 5.66 12.86 -2.76
CA VAL A 309 5.49 13.12 -4.18
C VAL A 309 6.65 12.50 -4.95
N ALA A 310 6.34 11.78 -6.02
CA ALA A 310 7.31 11.06 -6.81
C ALA A 310 6.93 11.07 -8.29
N PRO A 311 7.84 11.44 -9.20
CA PRO A 311 7.76 10.94 -10.57
C PRO A 311 7.53 9.42 -10.58
N SER A 312 6.67 8.98 -11.48
CA SER A 312 6.34 7.58 -11.68
C SER A 312 6.54 7.16 -13.12
N LEU A 313 6.85 5.89 -13.33
CA LEU A 313 6.83 5.24 -14.63
C LEU A 313 6.09 3.92 -14.48
N ASP A 314 5.05 3.74 -15.30
CA ASP A 314 4.29 2.51 -15.40
C ASP A 314 4.49 1.89 -16.78
N VAL A 315 4.74 0.59 -16.84
CA VAL A 315 4.98 -0.17 -18.06
C VAL A 315 4.18 -1.45 -18.01
N GLY A 316 3.24 -1.60 -18.94
CA GLY A 316 2.47 -2.82 -19.12
C GLY A 316 2.94 -3.62 -20.33
N THR A 317 2.96 -4.94 -20.22
CA THR A 317 3.26 -5.87 -21.32
C THR A 317 2.06 -6.71 -21.71
N MET A 318 2.06 -7.14 -22.97
CA MET A 318 1.15 -8.14 -23.51
C MET A 318 1.95 -9.10 -24.40
N GLY A 319 1.88 -10.38 -24.09
CA GLY A 319 2.69 -11.38 -24.76
C GLY A 319 4.18 -11.14 -24.56
N ALA A 320 4.94 -11.14 -25.65
CA ALA A 320 6.38 -10.87 -25.64
C ALA A 320 6.72 -9.37 -25.81
N GLU A 321 5.71 -8.49 -25.92
CA GLU A 321 5.92 -7.09 -26.26
C GLU A 321 5.39 -6.15 -25.18
N ARG A 322 5.94 -4.94 -25.16
CA ARG A 322 5.42 -3.84 -24.38
C ARG A 322 4.09 -3.38 -24.97
N LEU A 323 3.06 -3.30 -24.14
CA LEU A 323 1.74 -2.81 -24.52
C LEU A 323 1.71 -1.28 -24.42
N TYR A 324 2.10 -0.75 -23.26
CA TYR A 324 2.13 0.68 -22.99
C TYR A 324 3.31 1.09 -22.11
N GLU A 325 3.66 2.36 -22.19
CA GLU A 325 4.46 3.07 -21.19
C GLU A 325 3.70 4.32 -20.73
N ALA A 326 3.85 4.67 -19.47
CA ALA A 326 3.08 5.72 -18.83
C ALA A 326 3.93 6.46 -17.80
N PRO A 327 4.78 7.41 -18.24
CA PRO A 327 5.41 8.35 -17.33
C PRO A 327 4.34 9.21 -16.64
N GLY A 328 4.59 9.58 -15.39
CA GLY A 328 3.58 10.21 -14.57
C GLY A 328 4.10 10.83 -13.28
N LEU A 329 3.15 11.21 -12.44
CA LEU A 329 3.37 11.75 -11.11
C LEU A 329 2.47 11.02 -10.12
N HIS A 330 3.05 10.60 -9.00
CA HIS A 330 2.36 10.02 -7.87
C HIS A 330 2.47 10.97 -6.67
N ALA A 331 1.36 11.19 -5.97
CA ALA A 331 1.32 11.92 -4.71
C ALA A 331 0.50 11.15 -3.68
N GLU A 332 0.98 11.10 -2.44
CA GLU A 332 0.27 10.45 -1.34
C GLU A 332 0.32 11.31 -0.07
N VAL A 333 -0.78 11.34 0.67
CA VAL A 333 -0.83 11.87 2.03
C VAL A 333 -1.49 10.84 2.94
N SER A 334 -0.91 10.59 4.11
CA SER A 334 -1.50 9.73 5.12
C SER A 334 -1.45 10.34 6.50
N ARG A 335 -2.50 10.10 7.28
CA ARG A 335 -2.65 10.66 8.63
C ARG A 335 -3.17 9.60 9.59
N ALA A 336 -2.48 9.43 10.70
CA ALA A 336 -2.96 8.63 11.83
C ALA A 336 -3.99 9.43 12.63
N LEU A 337 -5.20 8.89 12.76
CA LEU A 337 -6.30 9.44 13.55
C LEU A 337 -6.45 8.61 14.84
N GLY A 338 -5.78 9.06 15.91
CA GLY A 338 -5.65 8.27 17.13
C GLY A 338 -4.69 7.09 16.98
N ALA A 339 -4.84 6.06 17.82
CA ALA A 339 -3.88 4.96 17.92
C ALA A 339 -4.11 3.82 16.92
N SER A 340 -5.30 3.69 16.35
CA SER A 340 -5.69 2.52 15.55
C SER A 340 -6.30 2.84 14.19
N THR A 341 -6.33 4.11 13.77
CA THR A 341 -6.90 4.51 12.47
C THR A 341 -5.86 5.22 11.63
N LEU A 342 -5.74 4.80 10.37
CA LEU A 342 -4.94 5.47 9.35
C LEU A 342 -5.86 5.85 8.20
N VAL A 343 -5.71 7.07 7.68
CA VAL A 343 -6.38 7.51 6.46
C VAL A 343 -5.31 7.89 5.45
N LYS A 344 -5.42 7.42 4.21
CA LYS A 344 -4.52 7.73 3.10
C LYS A 344 -5.32 8.23 1.91
N LEU A 345 -4.85 9.31 1.31
CA LEU A 345 -5.28 9.78 0.00
C LEU A 345 -4.10 9.66 -0.95
N GLU A 346 -4.31 8.99 -2.07
CA GLU A 346 -3.35 8.75 -3.14
C GLU A 346 -3.91 9.36 -4.42
N GLY A 347 -3.05 10.05 -5.18
CA GLY A 347 -3.37 10.59 -6.49
C GLY A 347 -2.29 10.23 -7.50
N ASP A 348 -2.69 9.83 -8.69
CA ASP A 348 -1.77 9.59 -9.81
C ASP A 348 -2.22 10.38 -11.04
N TYR A 349 -1.23 10.90 -11.76
CA TYR A 349 -1.35 11.33 -13.15
C TYR A 349 -0.43 10.46 -14.00
N LYS A 350 -0.92 9.97 -15.14
CA LYS A 350 -0.18 9.13 -16.08
C LYS A 350 -0.45 9.59 -17.50
N ALA A 351 0.59 9.81 -18.30
CA ALA A 351 0.47 10.04 -19.73
C ALA A 351 0.62 8.70 -20.48
N MET A 352 -0.49 8.06 -20.84
CA MET A 352 -0.50 6.71 -21.42
C MET A 352 -0.08 6.75 -22.90
N ARG A 353 0.94 5.95 -23.25
CA ARG A 353 1.44 5.78 -24.61
C ARG A 353 1.49 4.31 -24.99
N TYR A 354 0.71 3.91 -25.98
CA TYR A 354 0.64 2.52 -26.45
C TYR A 354 1.65 2.28 -27.57
N SER A 355 2.45 1.23 -27.43
CA SER A 355 3.60 1.00 -28.31
C SER A 355 3.23 0.52 -29.72
N ARG A 356 2.03 -0.06 -29.92
CA ARG A 356 1.59 -0.56 -31.24
C ARG A 356 0.53 0.35 -31.85
N ALA A 357 0.63 0.57 -33.17
CA ALA A 357 -0.32 1.38 -33.94
C ALA A 357 -1.79 0.93 -33.78
N ALA A 358 -2.03 -0.38 -33.62
CA ALA A 358 -3.38 -0.93 -33.38
C ALA A 358 -4.03 -0.41 -32.09
N PHE A 359 -3.23 0.07 -31.14
CA PHE A 359 -3.66 0.58 -29.84
C PHE A 359 -3.50 2.10 -29.70
N ALA A 360 -2.99 2.80 -30.72
CA ALA A 360 -2.73 4.24 -30.65
C ALA A 360 -3.99 5.05 -30.26
N SER A 361 -5.19 4.59 -30.64
CA SER A 361 -6.45 5.24 -30.23
C SER A 361 -6.75 5.21 -28.72
N LEU A 362 -5.92 4.53 -27.92
CA LEU A 362 -6.01 4.45 -26.46
C LEU A 362 -5.03 5.39 -25.76
N ASP A 363 -4.13 6.06 -26.50
CA ASP A 363 -3.21 7.07 -25.98
C ASP A 363 -3.99 8.21 -25.34
N GLY A 364 -3.55 8.70 -24.20
CA GLY A 364 -4.24 9.77 -23.49
C GLY A 364 -3.81 9.89 -22.04
N ASP A 365 -4.28 10.94 -21.39
CA ASP A 365 -3.99 11.17 -19.98
C ASP A 365 -4.93 10.33 -19.08
N GLN A 366 -4.40 9.87 -17.97
CA GLN A 366 -5.18 9.20 -16.93
C GLN A 366 -4.89 9.85 -15.58
N VAL A 367 -5.96 10.23 -14.88
CA VAL A 367 -5.91 10.74 -13.51
C VAL A 367 -6.69 9.81 -12.61
N SER A 368 -6.11 9.41 -11.48
CA SER A 368 -6.79 8.60 -10.47
C SER A 368 -6.62 9.17 -9.07
N LEU A 369 -7.66 9.00 -8.25
CA LEU A 369 -7.69 9.39 -6.85
C LEU A 369 -8.24 8.25 -6.00
N PHE A 370 -7.49 7.84 -4.98
CA PHE A 370 -7.83 6.73 -4.10
C PHE A 370 -7.82 7.20 -2.64
N LEU A 371 -8.98 7.20 -2.00
CA LEU A 371 -9.11 7.42 -0.55
C LEU A 371 -9.25 6.06 0.14
N THR A 372 -8.41 5.78 1.14
CA THR A 372 -8.48 4.54 1.90
C THR A 372 -8.37 4.83 3.40
N ALA A 373 -9.22 4.20 4.21
CA ALA A 373 -9.14 4.24 5.66
C ALA A 373 -8.96 2.81 6.20
N TRP A 374 -8.02 2.63 7.13
CA TRP A 374 -7.79 1.39 7.87
C TRP A 374 -8.10 1.60 9.33
N ARG A 375 -8.73 0.60 9.95
CA ARG A 375 -9.01 0.56 11.38
C ARG A 375 -8.55 -0.77 11.97
N GLY A 376 -7.61 -0.69 12.91
CA GLY A 376 -7.30 -1.80 13.81
C GLY A 376 -8.40 -1.99 14.83
N LEU A 377 -8.86 -3.23 14.98
CA LEU A 377 -9.89 -3.66 15.94
C LEU A 377 -9.27 -4.48 17.08
N SER A 378 -10.06 -4.73 18.13
CA SER A 378 -9.68 -5.66 19.18
C SER A 378 -9.41 -7.07 18.61
N GLY A 379 -8.47 -7.78 19.21
CA GLY A 379 -8.06 -9.11 18.73
C GLY A 379 -7.16 -9.09 17.50
N GLY A 380 -6.62 -7.94 17.09
CA GLY A 380 -5.60 -7.85 16.02
C GLY A 380 -6.16 -7.89 14.60
N TRP A 381 -7.48 -7.80 14.43
CA TRP A 381 -8.11 -7.64 13.13
C TRP A 381 -7.85 -6.24 12.57
N THR A 382 -7.72 -6.15 11.25
CA THR A 382 -7.69 -4.87 10.55
C THR A 382 -8.79 -4.87 9.50
N VAL A 383 -9.66 -3.87 9.52
CA VAL A 383 -10.65 -3.62 8.45
C VAL A 383 -10.27 -2.38 7.69
N PHE A 384 -10.61 -2.33 6.41
CA PHE A 384 -10.39 -1.15 5.58
C PHE A 384 -11.49 -0.95 4.56
N GLY A 385 -11.64 0.29 4.14
CA GLY A 385 -12.56 0.70 3.09
C GLY A 385 -12.04 1.91 2.34
N GLY A 386 -12.51 2.10 1.11
CA GLY A 386 -12.04 3.19 0.28
C GLY A 386 -12.97 3.55 -0.87
N MET A 387 -12.68 4.70 -1.47
CA MET A 387 -13.36 5.22 -2.65
C MET A 387 -12.31 5.48 -3.74
N ASP A 388 -12.70 5.17 -4.97
CA ASP A 388 -11.82 5.22 -6.14
C ASP A 388 -12.47 6.11 -7.20
N LEU A 389 -11.72 7.07 -7.72
CA LEU A 389 -12.13 7.89 -8.86
C LEU A 389 -11.04 7.81 -9.92
N LEU A 390 -11.43 7.64 -11.18
CA LEU A 390 -10.51 7.63 -12.31
C LEU A 390 -11.18 8.30 -13.50
N ASP A 391 -10.43 9.17 -14.16
CA ASP A 391 -10.78 9.79 -15.45
C ASP A 391 -9.64 9.46 -16.42
N LYS A 392 -10.00 8.86 -17.56
CA LYS A 392 -9.07 8.50 -18.62
C LYS A 392 -9.54 9.15 -19.90
N ASP A 393 -8.71 10.01 -20.45
CA ASP A 393 -8.86 10.52 -21.81
C ASP A 393 -8.25 9.52 -22.81
N ALA A 394 -8.61 9.70 -24.08
CA ALA A 394 -8.04 8.96 -25.18
C ALA A 394 -8.12 9.75 -26.49
N ASP A 395 -7.16 9.53 -27.39
CA ASP A 395 -7.10 10.08 -28.75
C ASP A 395 -8.43 9.91 -29.51
N ARG A 396 -9.19 8.85 -29.19
CA ARG A 396 -10.59 8.73 -29.59
C ARG A 396 -11.50 8.71 -28.37
N ALA A 397 -12.47 9.63 -28.34
CA ALA A 397 -13.45 9.77 -27.25
C ALA A 397 -14.27 8.49 -26.97
N VAL A 398 -14.38 7.56 -27.92
CA VAL A 398 -15.02 6.24 -27.70
C VAL A 398 -14.21 5.32 -26.76
N ASN A 399 -12.95 5.65 -26.50
CA ASN A 399 -12.05 4.95 -25.59
C ASN A 399 -11.80 5.73 -24.29
N ALA A 400 -12.22 6.98 -24.21
CA ALA A 400 -12.19 7.79 -22.99
C ALA A 400 -13.32 7.34 -22.04
N TYR A 401 -13.06 7.36 -20.74
CA TYR A 401 -14.02 6.95 -19.73
C TYR A 401 -13.78 7.55 -18.36
N ARG A 402 -14.86 7.54 -17.56
CA ARG A 402 -14.85 7.82 -16.13
C ARG A 402 -15.23 6.60 -15.34
N GLN A 403 -14.61 6.44 -14.18
CA GLN A 403 -14.82 5.33 -13.29
C GLN A 403 -14.92 5.81 -11.85
N ALA A 404 -15.91 5.29 -11.14
CA ALA A 404 -16.05 5.49 -9.70
C ALA A 404 -16.26 4.13 -9.03
N GLY A 405 -15.66 3.93 -7.86
CA GLY A 405 -15.76 2.67 -7.15
C GLY A 405 -15.64 2.76 -5.65
N LEU A 406 -15.98 1.64 -5.01
CA LEU A 406 -15.81 1.41 -3.60
C LEU A 406 -14.99 0.14 -3.39
N ARG A 407 -14.18 0.16 -2.33
CA ARG A 407 -13.40 -0.98 -1.87
C ARG A 407 -13.67 -1.26 -0.42
N LEU A 408 -13.67 -2.53 -0.05
CA LEU A 408 -13.81 -3.03 1.32
C LEU A 408 -12.88 -4.21 1.51
N GLY A 409 -12.36 -4.37 2.71
CA GLY A 409 -11.60 -5.55 3.04
C GLY A 409 -11.30 -5.72 4.52
N ALA A 410 -10.81 -6.90 4.85
CA ALA A 410 -10.45 -7.28 6.20
C ALA A 410 -9.25 -8.21 6.20
N ALA A 411 -8.43 -8.10 7.23
CA ALA A 411 -7.31 -8.97 7.47
C ALA A 411 -7.32 -9.51 8.89
N THR A 412 -6.99 -10.78 9.02
CA THR A 412 -6.94 -11.46 10.31
C THR A 412 -5.55 -11.32 10.92
N PRO A 413 -5.43 -11.35 12.26
CA PRO A 413 -4.15 -11.70 12.89
C PRO A 413 -3.73 -13.12 12.48
N THR A 414 -2.51 -13.51 12.86
CA THR A 414 -2.09 -14.90 12.73
C THR A 414 -2.80 -15.77 13.77
N MET A 415 -3.72 -16.62 13.32
CA MET A 415 -4.48 -17.57 14.15
C MET A 415 -4.10 -19.00 13.79
N LYS A 416 -3.71 -19.81 14.78
CA LYS A 416 -3.29 -21.23 14.59
C LYS A 416 -2.21 -21.42 13.50
N GLY A 417 -1.41 -20.38 13.21
CA GLY A 417 -0.36 -20.42 12.20
C GLY A 417 -0.73 -19.90 10.81
N PHE A 418 -1.93 -19.35 10.64
CA PHE A 418 -2.45 -18.84 9.38
C PHE A 418 -2.93 -17.40 9.52
N ASN A 419 -2.85 -16.61 8.45
CA ASN A 419 -3.57 -15.33 8.38
C ASN A 419 -4.27 -15.20 7.03
N GLY A 420 -5.37 -14.45 7.04
CA GLY A 420 -6.23 -14.23 5.88
C GLY A 420 -6.33 -12.76 5.51
N THR A 421 -6.59 -12.48 4.24
CA THR A 421 -7.03 -11.17 3.76
C THR A 421 -8.17 -11.38 2.76
N LEU A 422 -9.27 -10.67 2.97
CA LEU A 422 -10.38 -10.56 2.03
C LEU A 422 -10.42 -9.13 1.51
N PHE A 423 -10.60 -8.99 0.20
CA PHE A 423 -10.68 -7.71 -0.50
C PHE A 423 -11.82 -7.81 -1.51
N ALA A 424 -12.72 -6.83 -1.50
CA ALA A 424 -13.82 -6.71 -2.44
C ALA A 424 -13.84 -5.31 -3.03
N SER A 425 -14.13 -5.22 -4.32
CA SER A 425 -14.28 -3.95 -5.04
C SER A 425 -15.52 -3.99 -5.93
N ALA A 426 -16.17 -2.83 -6.06
CA ALA A 426 -17.27 -2.62 -6.99
C ALA A 426 -17.08 -1.26 -7.67
N ARG A 427 -17.13 -1.23 -9.00
CA ARG A 427 -16.89 -0.04 -9.82
C ARG A 427 -17.94 0.11 -10.89
N ARG A 428 -18.18 1.35 -11.27
CA ARG A 428 -18.99 1.71 -12.44
C ARG A 428 -18.14 2.53 -13.39
N LYS A 429 -18.02 2.04 -14.62
CA LYS A 429 -17.25 2.66 -15.70
C LYS A 429 -18.19 3.14 -16.79
N ARG A 430 -18.00 4.38 -17.26
CA ARG A 430 -18.85 5.03 -18.26
C ARG A 430 -17.96 5.63 -19.33
N TRP A 431 -18.15 5.22 -20.58
CA TRP A 431 -17.41 5.74 -21.71
C TRP A 431 -18.01 7.06 -22.21
N ASP A 432 -17.14 7.93 -22.70
CA ASP A 432 -17.49 9.32 -22.97
C ASP A 432 -18.19 9.52 -24.31
N ALA A 433 -18.10 8.58 -25.25
CA ALA A 433 -18.76 8.67 -26.55
C ALA A 433 -19.57 7.41 -26.92
N VAL A 434 -20.49 7.58 -27.87
CA VAL A 434 -21.21 6.48 -28.53
C VAL A 434 -20.25 5.82 -29.50
N ASN A 435 -20.14 4.49 -29.45
CA ASN A 435 -19.46 3.75 -30.49
C ASN A 435 -20.42 3.63 -31.68
N GLU A 436 -20.10 4.26 -32.80
CA GLU A 436 -20.98 4.30 -33.98
C GLU A 436 -21.24 2.90 -34.56
N THR A 437 -20.25 2.02 -34.57
CA THR A 437 -20.40 0.63 -35.06
C THR A 437 -21.30 -0.21 -34.17
N LEU A 438 -21.28 0.04 -32.86
CA LEU A 438 -22.08 -0.71 -31.88
C LEU A 438 -23.38 0.01 -31.52
N GLU A 439 -23.62 1.19 -32.07
CA GLU A 439 -24.77 2.08 -31.83
C GLU A 439 -25.08 2.28 -30.33
N ALA A 440 -24.05 2.23 -29.48
CA ALA A 440 -24.21 2.24 -28.04
C ALA A 440 -23.07 2.99 -27.34
N ARG A 441 -23.43 3.75 -26.30
CA ARG A 441 -22.46 4.24 -25.31
C ARG A 441 -22.30 3.18 -24.23
N ARG A 442 -21.08 2.63 -24.11
CA ARG A 442 -20.75 1.56 -23.17
C ARG A 442 -20.83 2.04 -21.71
N ARG A 443 -21.36 1.17 -20.85
CA ARG A 443 -21.35 1.29 -19.40
C ARG A 443 -21.09 -0.08 -18.81
N ASP A 444 -20.16 -0.15 -17.86
CA ASP A 444 -19.79 -1.41 -17.23
C ASP A 444 -19.94 -1.29 -15.71
N ASP A 445 -20.50 -2.35 -15.11
CA ASP A 445 -20.50 -2.59 -13.69
C ASP A 445 -19.51 -3.73 -13.41
N GLU A 446 -18.45 -3.40 -12.67
CA GLU A 446 -17.33 -4.27 -12.39
C GLU A 446 -17.35 -4.69 -10.92
N GLN A 447 -17.10 -5.97 -10.65
CA GLN A 447 -17.02 -6.53 -9.31
C GLN A 447 -15.80 -7.44 -9.23
N SER A 448 -15.07 -7.38 -8.11
CA SER A 448 -13.89 -8.22 -7.88
C SER A 448 -13.81 -8.62 -6.41
N PHE A 449 -13.49 -9.89 -6.16
CA PHE A 449 -13.38 -10.49 -4.85
C PHE A 449 -12.08 -11.28 -4.79
N THR A 450 -11.18 -10.91 -3.88
CA THR A 450 -9.89 -11.56 -3.68
C THR A 450 -9.80 -12.10 -2.25
N ALA A 451 -9.46 -13.38 -2.13
CA ALA A 451 -9.15 -14.04 -0.89
C ALA A 451 -7.69 -14.50 -0.89
N ILE A 452 -6.94 -14.13 0.14
CA ILE A 452 -5.55 -14.55 0.34
C ILE A 452 -5.45 -15.28 1.66
N LEU A 453 -4.96 -16.51 1.64
CA LEU A 453 -4.63 -17.30 2.82
C LEU A 453 -3.13 -17.57 2.85
N ARG A 454 -2.44 -17.09 3.89
CA ARG A 454 -1.02 -17.35 4.11
C ARG A 454 -0.83 -18.32 5.26
N ALA A 455 0.18 -19.18 5.16
CA ALA A 455 0.53 -20.17 6.18
C ALA A 455 1.91 -19.90 6.82
N PRO A 456 2.09 -18.83 7.63
CA PRO A 456 3.36 -18.56 8.32
C PRO A 456 3.93 -19.73 9.14
N ARG A 457 3.08 -20.64 9.63
CA ARG A 457 3.52 -21.88 10.33
C ARG A 457 4.30 -22.83 9.42
N TRP A 458 4.14 -22.74 8.11
CA TRP A 458 4.86 -23.54 7.12
C TRP A 458 6.01 -22.76 6.46
N LYS A 459 6.50 -21.72 7.15
CA LYS A 459 7.64 -20.94 6.65
C LYS A 459 8.86 -21.85 6.50
N THR A 460 9.44 -21.86 5.30
CA THR A 460 10.63 -22.64 5.00
C THR A 460 11.88 -22.04 5.67
N PRO A 461 12.98 -22.81 5.84
CA PRO A 461 14.24 -22.27 6.36
C PRO A 461 14.79 -21.07 5.56
N GLY A 462 14.46 -20.98 4.26
CA GLY A 462 14.81 -19.85 3.39
C GLY A 462 13.94 -18.60 3.56
N GLY A 463 12.96 -18.63 4.49
CA GLY A 463 12.08 -17.50 4.79
C GLY A 463 10.83 -17.39 3.90
N PHE A 464 10.52 -18.41 3.10
CA PHE A 464 9.34 -18.41 2.21
C PHE A 464 8.11 -18.96 2.90
N THR A 465 6.97 -18.32 2.69
CA THR A 465 5.67 -18.66 3.28
C THR A 465 4.69 -19.05 2.16
N PRO A 466 4.06 -20.23 2.22
CA PRO A 466 3.00 -20.58 1.28
C PRO A 466 1.81 -19.60 1.37
N SER A 467 1.32 -19.18 0.21
CA SER A 467 0.22 -18.21 0.06
C SER A 467 -0.72 -18.66 -1.06
N LEU A 468 -1.98 -18.93 -0.74
CA LEU A 468 -3.03 -19.20 -1.70
C LEU A 468 -3.79 -17.90 -1.96
N THR A 469 -3.84 -17.47 -3.22
CA THR A 469 -4.67 -16.34 -3.67
C THR A 469 -5.76 -16.87 -4.59
N VAL A 470 -7.01 -16.52 -4.32
CA VAL A 470 -8.15 -16.78 -5.20
C VAL A 470 -8.81 -15.45 -5.50
N GLN A 471 -9.02 -15.16 -6.79
CA GLN A 471 -9.67 -13.96 -7.27
C GLN A 471 -10.83 -14.33 -8.19
N TYR A 472 -12.00 -13.76 -7.96
CA TYR A 472 -13.13 -13.77 -8.86
C TYR A 472 -13.38 -12.35 -9.35
N ALA A 473 -13.56 -12.17 -10.66
CA ALA A 473 -13.89 -10.89 -11.27
C ALA A 473 -15.05 -11.07 -12.25
N LYS A 474 -15.97 -10.11 -12.23
CA LYS A 474 -17.12 -10.04 -13.13
C LYS A 474 -17.24 -8.64 -13.71
N VAL A 475 -17.44 -8.56 -15.01
CA VAL A 475 -17.78 -7.34 -15.72
C VAL A 475 -19.13 -7.55 -16.39
N ALA A 476 -20.10 -6.73 -16.02
CA ALA A 476 -21.40 -6.66 -16.69
C ALA A 476 -21.45 -5.38 -17.52
N SER A 477 -21.44 -5.52 -18.84
CA SER A 477 -21.46 -4.40 -19.77
C SER A 477 -22.85 -4.16 -20.36
N SER A 478 -23.17 -2.91 -20.69
CA SER A 478 -24.34 -2.55 -21.49
C SER A 478 -24.27 -3.07 -22.93
N ILE A 479 -23.08 -3.44 -23.41
CA ILE A 479 -22.88 -4.18 -24.67
C ILE A 479 -22.41 -5.58 -24.25
N ASP A 480 -23.34 -6.32 -23.68
CA ASP A 480 -23.12 -7.52 -22.89
C ASP A 480 -22.48 -8.66 -23.68
N TRP A 481 -22.95 -8.87 -24.90
CA TRP A 481 -22.48 -9.93 -25.78
C TRP A 481 -21.00 -9.79 -26.14
N LEU A 482 -20.41 -8.59 -26.01
CA LEU A 482 -19.02 -8.34 -26.39
C LEU A 482 -18.10 -8.15 -25.18
N PHE A 483 -18.53 -7.37 -24.20
CA PHE A 483 -17.65 -6.86 -23.15
C PHE A 483 -17.94 -7.43 -21.75
N SER A 484 -19.03 -8.17 -21.57
CA SER A 484 -19.26 -8.88 -20.31
C SER A 484 -18.36 -10.09 -20.22
N TYR A 485 -17.78 -10.35 -19.06
CA TYR A 485 -17.04 -11.58 -18.81
C TYR A 485 -17.00 -11.92 -17.33
N GLU A 486 -16.70 -13.18 -17.04
CA GLU A 486 -16.36 -13.67 -15.71
C GLU A 486 -15.02 -14.38 -15.74
N LYS A 487 -14.21 -14.19 -14.70
CA LYS A 487 -12.89 -14.79 -14.55
C LYS A 487 -12.71 -15.24 -13.10
N THR A 488 -12.24 -16.46 -12.92
CA THR A 488 -11.70 -16.97 -11.66
C THR A 488 -10.22 -17.29 -11.86
N ALA A 489 -9.37 -16.70 -11.03
CA ALA A 489 -7.95 -17.01 -10.96
C ALA A 489 -7.59 -17.57 -9.59
N ALA A 490 -6.74 -18.59 -9.55
CA ALA A 490 -6.21 -19.15 -8.32
C ALA A 490 -4.70 -19.35 -8.46
N SER A 491 -3.91 -18.96 -7.47
CA SER A 491 -2.46 -19.16 -7.46
C SER A 491 -1.97 -19.62 -6.08
N LEU A 492 -1.06 -20.60 -6.09
CA LEU A 492 -0.32 -21.04 -4.92
C LEU A 492 1.11 -20.53 -5.04
N LYS A 493 1.45 -19.50 -4.28
CA LYS A 493 2.73 -18.80 -4.32
C LYS A 493 3.57 -19.10 -3.10
N LEU A 494 4.89 -19.06 -3.26
CA LEU A 494 5.83 -18.93 -2.15
C LEU A 494 6.20 -17.45 -1.99
N GLU A 495 5.79 -16.85 -0.87
CA GLU A 495 6.02 -15.43 -0.55
C GLU A 495 7.19 -15.28 0.43
N ARG A 496 8.15 -14.42 0.12
CA ARG A 496 9.19 -13.99 1.05
C ARG A 496 9.06 -12.49 1.31
N VAL A 497 9.10 -12.13 2.60
CA VAL A 497 9.01 -10.75 3.09
C VAL A 497 10.32 -10.38 3.77
N PHE A 498 10.81 -9.15 3.57
CA PHE A 498 12.02 -8.65 4.23
C PHE A 498 11.90 -7.18 4.63
#